data_AF-A0A2U2E4F4-F1
#
_entry.id   AF-A0A2U2E4F4-F1
#
_cell.length_a   1.000
_cell.length_b   1.000
_cell.length_c   1.000
_cell.angle_alpha   90.00
_cell.angle_beta   90.00
_cell.angle_gamma   90.00
#
_symmetry.space_group_name_H-M   'P 1'
#
loop_
_entity.id
_entity.type
_entity.pdbx_description
1 polymer ?
#
loop_
_entity_poly.entity_id
_entity_poly.type
_entity_poly.pdbx_seq_one_letter_code
_entity_poly.pdbx_strand_id
1 'polypeptide(L)'
;MNPAGEPITLGNEFTEVRLQRVETRNGSRLLISAPKTGRSITLDPLEVEALTWQNPRTLAAMVGNGQAPLLPDEPEDGDDRLA
;
A
#
# COMPACT_ATOMS: atom_id res chain seq x y z
N MET A 1 -7.48 -10.61 -10.94
CA MET A 1 -8.10 -10.05 -9.73
C MET A 1 -9.45 -9.52 -10.16
N ASN A 2 -10.53 -9.86 -9.47
CA ASN A 2 -11.88 -9.48 -9.88
C ASN A 2 -12.46 -8.48 -8.87
N PRO A 3 -12.94 -7.31 -9.28
CA PRO A 3 -13.55 -6.36 -8.36
C PRO A 3 -14.81 -6.95 -7.72
N ALA A 4 -15.01 -6.65 -6.44
CA ALA A 4 -16.17 -7.07 -5.67
C ALA A 4 -16.75 -5.88 -4.88
N GLY A 5 -18.05 -5.62 -5.06
CA GLY A 5 -18.73 -4.48 -4.46
C GLY A 5 -18.42 -3.15 -5.14
N GLU A 6 -19.03 -2.08 -4.63
CA GLU A 6 -18.84 -0.72 -5.15
C GLU A 6 -17.53 -0.09 -4.62
N PRO A 7 -16.73 0.60 -5.46
CA PRO A 7 -15.52 1.27 -5.01
C PRO A 7 -15.84 2.48 -4.13
N ILE A 8 -15.02 2.71 -3.12
CA ILE A 8 -15.05 3.92 -2.30
C ILE A 8 -14.01 4.90 -2.83
N THR A 9 -14.40 6.14 -3.11
CA THR A 9 -13.47 7.21 -3.47
C THR A 9 -13.29 8.14 -2.27
N LEU A 10 -12.03 8.39 -1.90
CA LEU A 10 -11.66 9.33 -0.84
C LEU A 10 -10.74 10.39 -1.43
N GLY A 11 -11.04 11.66 -1.21
CA GLY A 11 -10.22 12.74 -1.73
C GLY A 11 -10.49 14.10 -1.11
N ASN A 12 -9.56 15.01 -1.36
CA ASN A 12 -9.61 16.43 -1.02
C ASN A 12 -8.84 17.24 -2.09
N GLU A 13 -8.56 18.52 -1.84
CA GLU A 13 -7.84 19.39 -2.78
C GLU A 13 -6.40 18.91 -3.10
N PHE A 14 -5.80 18.07 -2.25
CA PHE A 14 -4.42 17.60 -2.42
C PHE A 14 -4.34 16.21 -3.05
N THR A 15 -5.26 15.30 -2.72
CA THR A 15 -5.16 13.88 -3.10
C THR A 15 -6.51 13.24 -3.41
N GLU A 16 -6.49 12.17 -4.20
CA GLU A 16 -7.61 11.27 -4.44
C GLU A 16 -7.10 9.83 -4.45
N VAL A 17 -7.79 8.95 -3.74
CA VAL A 17 -7.57 7.50 -3.76
C VAL A 17 -8.89 6.76 -3.97
N ARG A 18 -8.82 5.61 -4.62
CA ARG A 18 -9.93 4.67 -4.82
C ARG A 18 -9.62 3.37 -4.11
N LEU A 19 -10.56 2.92 -3.29
CA LEU A 19 -10.50 1.69 -2.52
C LEU A 19 -11.50 0.70 -3.12
N GLN A 20 -11.03 -0.48 -3.49
CA GLN A 20 -11.85 -1.54 -4.08
C GLN A 20 -11.47 -2.88 -3.48
N ARG A 21 -12.44 -3.61 -2.91
CA ARG A 21 -12.21 -5.02 -2.61
C ARG A 21 -12.06 -5.78 -3.93
N VAL A 22 -11.04 -6.63 -4.01
CA VAL A 22 -10.80 -7.52 -5.15
C VAL A 22 -10.63 -8.96 -4.67
N GLU A 23 -11.15 -9.90 -5.46
CA GLU A 23 -10.97 -11.32 -5.23
C GLU A 23 -9.76 -11.83 -6.01
N THR A 24 -8.94 -12.63 -5.33
CA THR A 24 -7.75 -13.28 -5.87
C THR A 24 -7.82 -14.78 -5.62
N ARG A 25 -6.88 -15.56 -6.17
CA ARG A 25 -6.77 -16.99 -5.84
C ARG A 25 -6.45 -17.25 -4.36
N ASN A 26 -5.82 -16.28 -3.71
CA ASN A 26 -5.32 -16.38 -2.34
C ASN A 26 -6.22 -15.61 -1.35
N GLY A 27 -7.52 -15.49 -1.66
CA GLY A 27 -8.50 -14.76 -0.86
C GLY A 27 -8.74 -13.32 -1.29
N SER A 28 -9.53 -12.60 -0.48
CA SER A 28 -9.88 -11.20 -0.71
C SER A 28 -8.69 -10.29 -0.42
N ARG A 29 -8.62 -9.18 -1.15
CA ARG A 29 -7.64 -8.12 -0.97
C ARG A 29 -8.31 -6.75 -1.07
N LEU A 30 -7.69 -5.72 -0.49
CA LEU A 30 -8.03 -4.33 -0.73
C LEU A 30 -7.05 -3.75 -1.74
N LEU A 31 -7.56 -3.35 -2.91
CA LEU A 31 -6.82 -2.54 -3.87
C LEU A 31 -7.00 -1.06 -3.49
N ILE A 32 -5.89 -0.37 -3.27
CA ILE A 32 -5.83 1.07 -3.10
C ILE A 32 -5.11 1.65 -4.31
N SER A 33 -5.74 2.57 -5.03
CA SER A 33 -5.18 3.20 -6.23
C SER A 33 -5.24 4.72 -6.12
N ALA A 34 -4.19 5.41 -6.54
CA ALA A 34 -4.11 6.87 -6.60
C ALA A 34 -4.06 7.31 -8.08
N PRO A 35 -5.21 7.65 -8.71
CA PRO A 35 -5.26 7.90 -10.15
C PRO A 35 -4.32 9.01 -10.63
N LYS A 36 -4.14 10.07 -9.82
CA LYS A 36 -3.26 11.21 -10.13
C LYS A 36 -1.79 10.81 -10.30
N THR A 37 -1.31 9.82 -9.56
CA THR A 37 0.11 9.39 -9.58
C THR A 37 0.31 8.05 -10.27
N GLY A 38 -0.77 7.36 -10.63
CA GLY A 38 -0.73 6.00 -11.18
C GLY A 38 -0.27 4.93 -10.18
N ARG A 39 -0.08 5.27 -8.90
CA ARG A 39 0.35 4.31 -7.87
C ARG A 39 -0.79 3.43 -7.42
N SER A 40 -0.46 2.19 -7.07
CA SER A 40 -1.41 1.25 -6.47
C SER A 40 -0.70 0.28 -5.54
N ILE A 41 -1.43 -0.20 -4.52
CA ILE A 41 -1.01 -1.29 -3.66
C ILE A 41 -2.20 -2.24 -3.42
N THR A 42 -1.91 -3.52 -3.25
CA THR A 42 -2.90 -4.54 -2.89
C THR A 42 -2.55 -5.08 -1.52
N LEU A 43 -3.49 -5.06 -0.58
CA LEU A 43 -3.28 -5.47 0.82
C LEU A 43 -4.20 -6.66 1.17
N ASP A 44 -3.71 -7.68 1.87
CA ASP A 44 -4.58 -8.65 2.56
C ASP A 44 -5.22 -8.08 3.83
N PRO A 45 -6.20 -8.81 4.42
CA PRO A 45 -6.81 -8.40 5.67
C PRO A 45 -5.82 -8.11 6.80
N LEU A 46 -4.71 -8.84 6.92
CA LEU A 46 -3.73 -8.61 8.01
C LEU A 46 -2.93 -7.32 7.76
N GLU A 47 -2.51 -7.08 6.52
CA GLU A 47 -1.85 -5.83 6.13
C GLU A 47 -2.78 -4.62 6.31
N VAL A 48 -4.09 -4.77 6.06
CA VAL A 48 -5.09 -3.72 6.34
C VAL A 48 -5.28 -3.52 7.84
N GLU A 49 -5.35 -4.60 8.63
CA GLU A 49 -5.41 -4.53 10.09
C GLU A 49 -4.19 -3.81 10.67
N ALA A 50 -3.00 -4.05 10.09
CA ALA A 50 -1.77 -3.40 10.51
C ALA A 50 -1.82 -1.87 10.38
N LEU A 51 -2.62 -1.32 9.46
CA LEU A 51 -2.83 0.14 9.37
C LEU A 51 -3.49 0.71 10.63
N THR A 52 -4.31 -0.09 11.34
CA THR A 52 -4.99 0.33 12.58
C THR A 52 -4.05 0.40 13.78
N TRP A 53 -2.89 -0.26 13.71
CA TRP A 53 -1.87 -0.21 14.76
C TRP A 53 -0.97 1.02 14.65
N GLN A 54 -1.06 1.76 13.54
CA GLN A 54 -0.20 2.90 13.28
C GLN A 54 -0.67 4.13 14.05
N ASN A 55 0.29 4.93 14.49
CA ASN A 55 0.03 6.24 15.08
C ASN A 55 0.19 7.37 14.04
N PRO A 56 -0.30 8.59 14.31
CA PRO A 56 -0.18 9.72 13.39
C PRO A 56 1.26 10.06 12.99
N ARG A 57 2.24 9.83 13.89
CA ARG A 57 3.66 10.10 13.61
C ARG A 57 4.20 9.15 12.53
N THR A 58 3.82 7.87 12.56
CA THR A 58 4.20 6.90 11.52
C THR A 58 3.63 7.32 10.15
N LEU A 59 2.36 7.68 10.09
CA LEU A 59 1.71 8.10 8.85
C LEU A 59 2.31 9.39 8.30
N ALA A 60 2.63 10.36 9.16
CA ALA A 60 3.32 11.58 8.76
C ALA A 60 4.70 11.31 8.15
N ALA A 61 5.45 10.33 8.70
CA ALA A 61 6.73 9.92 8.14
C ALA A 61 6.58 9.29 6.74
N MET A 62 5.54 8.48 6.51
CA MET A 62 5.24 7.92 5.18
C MET A 62 4.95 9.01 4.15
N VAL A 63 4.18 10.04 4.52
CA VAL A 63 3.91 11.19 3.63
C VAL A 63 5.19 12.00 3.36
N GLY A 64 6.02 12.20 4.38
CA GLY A 64 7.31 12.87 4.24
C GLY A 64 8.30 12.10 3.35
N ASN A 65 8.23 10.77 3.34
CA ASN A 65 9.00 9.89 2.46
C ASN A 65 8.24 9.57 1.16
N GLY A 66 7.52 10.54 0.60
CA GLY A 66 6.45 10.32 -0.39
C GLY A 66 6.85 9.67 -1.73
N GLN A 67 8.10 9.26 -1.93
CA GLN A 67 8.56 8.52 -3.12
C GLN A 67 9.22 7.16 -2.81
N ALA A 68 9.34 6.78 -1.53
CA ALA A 68 9.97 5.55 -1.12
C ALA A 68 9.20 4.87 0.04
N PRO A 69 9.35 3.55 0.24
CA PRO A 69 8.79 2.88 1.40
C PRO A 69 9.40 3.42 2.70
N LEU A 70 8.66 3.31 3.81
CA LEU A 70 9.15 3.79 5.12
C LEU A 70 10.40 3.03 5.60
N LEU A 71 10.45 1.73 5.29
CA LEU A 71 11.60 0.86 5.53
C LEU A 71 12.23 0.53 4.18
N PRO A 72 13.57 0.52 4.07
CA PRO A 72 14.22 0.07 2.84
C PRO A 72 13.89 -1.40 2.58
N ASP A 73 14.02 -1.82 1.32
CA ASP A 73 14.05 -3.25 1.00
C ASP A 73 15.19 -3.92 1.77
N GLU A 74 15.01 -5.19 2.13
CA GLU A 74 16.09 -5.96 2.77
C GLU A 74 17.32 -5.91 1.86
N PRO A 75 18.53 -5.65 2.40
CA PRO A 75 19.73 -5.68 1.59
C PRO A 75 19.81 -7.06 0.96
N GLU A 76 19.96 -7.14 -0.37
CA GLU A 76 20.33 -8.38 -1.03
C GLU A 76 21.65 -8.80 -0.39
N ASP A 77 21.64 -9.89 0.40
CA ASP A 77 22.85 -10.45 1.01
C ASP A 77 23.91 -10.52 -0.10
N GLY A 78 24.91 -9.65 0.01
CA GLY A 78 25.94 -9.52 -0.98
C GLY A 78 26.57 -10.88 -1.23
N ASP A 79 26.78 -11.19 -2.51
CA ASP A 79 27.60 -12.29 -2.99
C ASP A 79 28.97 -12.30 -2.27
N ASP A 80 29.03 -12.89 -1.07
CA ASP A 80 30.24 -13.14 -0.29
C ASP A 80 30.96 -14.40 -0.82
N ARG A 81 30.89 -14.62 -2.15
CA ARG A 81 31.52 -15.76 -2.85
C ARG A 81 32.69 -15.34 -3.73
N LEU A 82 33.28 -14.17 -3.48
CA LEU A 82 34.52 -13.77 -4.12
C LEU A 82 35.54 -13.21 -3.10
N ALA A 83 36.19 -14.13 -2.39
CA ALA A 83 37.49 -13.91 -1.75
C ALA A 83 38.30 -15.22 -1.77
#